data_AF-A0A9Q3I0Q7-F1
#
_entry.id   AF-A0A9Q3I0Q7-F1
#
_cell.length_a   1.000
_cell.length_b   1.000
_cell.length_c   1.000
_cell.angle_alpha   90.00
_cell.angle_beta   90.00
_cell.angle_gamma   90.00
#
_symmetry.space_group_name_H-M   'P 1'
#
loop_
_entity.id
_entity.type
_entity.pdbx_description
1 polymer ?
#
loop_
_entity_poly.entity_id
_entity_poly.type
_entity_poly.pdbx_seq_one_letter_code
_entity_poly.pdbx_strand_id
1 'polypeptide(L)'
;MKTIHAPMLNRPPILVSNQHHPPLFLFHIAAYLLTLIVIHHLYPDVEIQSYIPLMPYLDVETRGQLVGMPQAGLLFRAIAEWNNLPLTTVYNMFQKYKQIGTITTQQKSGRPTKLTEHDWRQLSRIVTRCRRLTVAQVTSLMTSHISNRTIQRNIHKLGKYSQIAPKKPYLRPQDFQRRLIGTGRLMNGP
;
A
#
# COMPACT_ATOMS: atom_id res chain seq x y z
N MET A 1 6.87 -63.48 -49.32
CA MET A 1 7.02 -62.08 -49.76
C MET A 1 8.24 -61.50 -49.07
N LYS A 2 9.32 -61.25 -49.81
CA LYS A 2 10.63 -60.82 -49.28
C LYS A 2 10.67 -59.29 -49.24
N THR A 3 10.76 -58.72 -48.05
CA THR A 3 10.96 -57.27 -47.86
C THR A 3 12.45 -56.97 -47.99
N ILE A 4 12.82 -56.20 -49.01
CA ILE A 4 14.19 -55.79 -49.30
C ILE A 4 14.54 -54.63 -48.36
N HIS A 5 15.57 -54.82 -47.52
CA HIS A 5 16.14 -53.75 -46.70
C HIS A 5 16.91 -52.78 -47.60
N ALA A 6 16.53 -51.50 -47.60
CA ALA A 6 17.29 -50.45 -48.28
C ALA A 6 18.61 -50.16 -47.54
N PRO A 7 19.73 -49.94 -48.26
CA PRO A 7 21.03 -49.71 -47.65
C PRO A 7 21.16 -48.28 -47.10
N MET A 8 21.85 -48.15 -45.96
CA MET A 8 22.14 -46.88 -45.30
C MET A 8 23.06 -46.01 -46.17
N LEU A 9 22.52 -44.89 -46.66
CA LEU A 9 23.30 -43.83 -47.31
C LEU A 9 24.14 -43.09 -46.24
N ASN A 10 25.45 -43.27 -46.29
CA ASN A 10 26.42 -42.56 -45.46
C ASN A 10 26.33 -41.04 -45.71
N ARG A 11 26.12 -40.26 -44.65
CA ARG A 11 26.17 -38.80 -44.67
C ARG A 11 27.63 -38.35 -44.66
N PRO A 12 28.10 -37.47 -45.56
CA PRO A 12 29.49 -37.02 -45.56
C PRO A 12 29.78 -36.12 -44.32
N PRO A 13 31.03 -36.04 -43.86
CA PRO A 13 31.41 -35.24 -42.70
C PRO A 13 31.30 -33.74 -43.01
N ILE A 14 30.81 -32.97 -42.04
CA ILE A 14 30.73 -31.51 -42.12
C ILE A 14 32.16 -30.95 -42.04
N LEU A 15 32.65 -30.38 -43.16
CA LEU A 15 33.86 -29.59 -43.17
C LEU A 15 33.58 -28.24 -42.49
N VAL A 16 34.09 -28.05 -41.27
CA VAL A 16 34.15 -26.72 -40.63
C VAL A 16 35.30 -25.95 -41.28
N SER A 17 34.97 -25.10 -42.24
CA SER A 17 35.89 -24.11 -42.80
C SER A 17 36.04 -22.94 -41.81
N ASN A 18 37.18 -22.88 -41.13
CA ASN A 18 37.60 -21.72 -40.34
C ASN A 18 37.98 -20.57 -41.29
N GLN A 19 37.03 -19.66 -41.56
CA GLN A 19 37.30 -18.36 -42.18
C GLN A 19 37.24 -17.30 -41.08
N HIS A 20 38.39 -16.72 -40.74
CA HIS A 20 38.51 -15.62 -39.80
C HIS A 20 38.05 -14.33 -40.49
N HIS A 21 36.76 -13.97 -40.35
CA HIS A 21 36.28 -12.65 -40.78
C HIS A 21 36.85 -11.57 -39.82
N PRO A 22 37.34 -10.42 -40.34
CA PRO A 22 37.78 -9.31 -39.50
C PRO A 22 36.58 -8.70 -38.75
N PRO A 23 36.78 -8.10 -37.56
CA PRO A 23 35.68 -7.71 -36.68
C PRO A 23 34.91 -6.52 -37.26
N LEU A 24 33.82 -6.82 -37.98
CA LEU A 24 32.80 -5.85 -38.42
C LEU A 24 32.17 -5.07 -37.25
N PHE A 25 32.47 -5.47 -36.01
CA PHE A 25 32.01 -4.89 -34.76
C PHE A 25 32.41 -3.41 -34.60
N LEU A 26 33.65 -3.06 -34.93
CA LEU A 26 34.15 -1.68 -34.80
C LEU A 26 33.49 -0.74 -35.83
N PHE A 27 33.26 -1.21 -37.05
CA PHE A 27 32.56 -0.46 -38.08
C PHE A 27 31.08 -0.24 -37.74
N HIS A 28 30.42 -1.23 -37.13
CA HIS A 28 29.04 -1.07 -36.67
C HIS A 28 28.93 -0.07 -35.52
N ILE A 29 29.87 -0.12 -34.56
CA ILE A 29 29.92 0.84 -33.46
C ILE A 29 30.19 2.26 -34.00
N ALA A 30 31.17 2.43 -34.89
CA ALA A 30 31.49 3.74 -35.47
C ALA A 30 30.33 4.30 -36.30
N ALA A 31 29.66 3.48 -37.11
CA ALA A 31 28.48 3.89 -37.87
C ALA A 31 27.30 4.27 -36.96
N TYR A 32 27.08 3.54 -35.86
CA TYR A 32 26.05 3.82 -34.86
C TYR A 32 26.31 5.12 -34.07
N LEU A 33 27.57 5.41 -33.74
CA LEU A 33 27.93 6.67 -33.06
C LEU A 33 27.78 7.87 -34.00
N LEU A 34 28.14 7.71 -35.28
CA LEU A 34 28.00 8.77 -36.27
C LEU A 34 26.53 9.10 -36.55
N THR A 35 25.64 8.09 -36.59
CA THR A 35 24.20 8.33 -36.74
C THR A 35 23.60 9.01 -35.51
N LEU A 36 24.01 8.67 -34.28
CA LEU A 36 23.55 9.38 -33.08
C LEU A 36 24.00 10.86 -33.05
N ILE A 37 25.23 11.15 -33.50
CA ILE A 37 25.74 12.54 -33.60
C ILE A 37 24.94 13.33 -34.64
N VAL A 38 24.66 12.73 -35.81
CA VAL A 38 23.85 13.38 -36.86
C VAL A 38 22.41 13.60 -36.40
N ILE A 39 21.80 12.65 -35.68
CA ILE A 39 20.45 12.79 -35.13
C ILE A 39 20.39 13.93 -34.11
N HIS A 40 21.36 14.04 -33.20
CA HIS A 40 21.42 15.13 -32.22
C HIS A 40 21.67 16.51 -32.87
N HIS A 41 22.40 16.57 -33.99
CA HIS A 41 22.70 17.83 -34.68
C HIS A 41 21.55 18.29 -35.60
N LEU A 42 20.82 17.37 -36.27
CA LEU A 42 19.67 17.70 -37.11
C LEU A 42 18.37 17.94 -36.31
N TYR A 43 18.30 17.43 -35.08
CA TYR A 43 17.14 17.56 -34.20
C TYR A 43 17.57 18.02 -32.80
N PRO A 44 18.06 19.26 -32.64
CA PRO A 44 18.47 19.79 -31.34
C PRO A 44 17.30 19.88 -30.33
N ASP A 45 16.05 19.86 -30.82
CA ASP A 45 14.83 19.95 -30.04
C ASP A 45 14.17 18.58 -29.79
N VAL A 46 14.78 17.46 -30.17
CA VAL A 46 14.32 16.14 -29.73
C VAL A 46 14.88 15.91 -28.32
N GLU A 47 14.33 16.68 -27.39
CA GLU A 47 14.19 16.23 -26.02
C GLU A 47 13.45 14.90 -26.11
N ILE A 48 14.17 13.79 -25.94
CA ILE A 48 13.56 12.50 -25.63
C ILE A 48 12.67 12.82 -24.43
N GLN A 49 11.37 12.87 -24.67
CA GLN A 49 10.36 13.20 -23.69
C GLN A 49 10.48 12.15 -22.60
N SER A 50 11.32 12.48 -21.62
CA SER A 50 11.96 11.52 -20.76
C SER A 50 10.84 10.91 -19.93
N TYR A 51 10.51 9.66 -20.29
CA TYR A 51 9.70 8.73 -19.51
C TYR A 51 8.66 9.44 -18.65
N ILE A 52 7.49 9.79 -19.19
CA ILE A 52 6.37 10.26 -18.36
C ILE A 52 6.02 9.08 -17.44
N PRO A 53 6.39 9.11 -16.14
CA PRO A 53 6.00 8.02 -15.28
C PRO A 53 4.47 8.09 -15.14
N LEU A 54 3.83 6.94 -15.16
CA LEU A 54 2.39 6.79 -14.93
C LEU A 54 2.03 7.47 -13.58
N MET A 55 1.56 8.72 -13.67
CA MET A 55 1.20 9.68 -12.61
C MET A 55 2.04 9.68 -11.32
N PRO A 56 3.02 10.59 -11.18
CA PRO A 56 3.58 10.92 -9.88
C PRO A 56 2.59 11.74 -9.05
N TYR A 57 2.58 11.55 -7.74
CA TYR A 57 1.85 12.40 -6.81
C TYR A 57 2.45 13.81 -6.84
N LEU A 58 1.66 14.82 -7.25
CA LEU A 58 2.16 16.20 -7.30
C LEU A 58 2.47 16.69 -5.88
N ASP A 59 3.62 17.35 -5.76
CA ASP A 59 4.02 18.02 -4.54
C ASP A 59 3.07 19.18 -4.19
N VAL A 60 3.00 19.52 -2.91
CA VAL A 60 2.11 20.58 -2.40
C VAL A 60 2.44 21.92 -3.05
N GLU A 61 3.71 22.21 -3.30
CA GLU A 61 4.16 23.47 -3.91
C GLU A 61 3.67 23.60 -5.35
N THR A 62 3.90 22.56 -6.16
CA THR A 62 3.42 22.50 -7.55
C THR A 62 1.91 22.66 -7.62
N ARG A 63 1.17 22.00 -6.72
CA ARG A 63 -0.30 22.13 -6.66
C ARG A 63 -0.74 23.53 -6.27
N GLY A 64 0.02 24.21 -5.42
CA GLY A 64 -0.16 25.62 -5.10
C GLY A 64 -0.05 26.50 -6.33
N GLN A 65 1.00 26.30 -7.14
CA GLN A 65 1.21 27.03 -8.39
C GLN A 65 0.08 26.79 -9.40
N LEU A 66 -0.36 25.53 -9.57
CA LEU A 66 -1.46 25.18 -10.46
C LEU A 66 -2.79 25.84 -10.11
N VAL A 67 -2.98 26.25 -8.84
CA VAL A 67 -4.18 26.94 -8.37
C VAL A 67 -4.00 28.45 -8.36
N GLY A 68 -2.85 28.94 -7.91
CA GLY A 68 -2.58 30.38 -7.76
C GLY A 68 -2.37 31.09 -9.09
N MET A 69 -1.69 30.48 -10.06
CA MET A 69 -1.43 31.12 -11.36
C MET A 69 -2.71 31.40 -12.18
N PRO A 70 -3.67 30.46 -12.29
CA PRO A 70 -4.96 30.77 -12.93
C PRO A 70 -5.73 31.86 -12.19
N GLN A 71 -5.65 31.92 -10.86
CA GLN A 71 -6.29 32.99 -10.07
C GLN A 71 -5.66 34.36 -10.36
N ALA A 72 -4.38 34.40 -10.71
CA ALA A 72 -3.68 35.59 -11.19
C ALA A 72 -3.97 35.91 -12.69
N GLY A 73 -4.82 35.13 -13.37
CA GLY A 73 -5.22 35.38 -14.76
C GLY A 73 -4.35 34.72 -15.83
N LEU A 74 -3.42 33.84 -15.45
CA LEU A 74 -2.55 33.13 -16.40
C LEU A 74 -3.31 32.01 -17.12
N LEU A 75 -2.97 31.78 -18.39
CA LEU A 75 -3.56 30.73 -19.21
C LEU A 75 -3.06 29.34 -18.78
N PHE A 76 -3.97 28.36 -18.73
CA PHE A 76 -3.63 26.98 -18.34
C PHE A 76 -2.54 26.34 -19.19
N ARG A 77 -2.45 26.70 -20.48
CA ARG A 77 -1.41 26.21 -21.39
C ARG A 77 -0.01 26.67 -20.97
N ALA A 78 0.15 27.96 -20.66
CA ALA A 78 1.42 28.51 -20.19
C ALA A 78 1.84 27.88 -18.84
N ILE A 79 0.87 27.62 -17.96
CA ILE A 79 1.12 26.96 -16.68
C ILE A 79 1.58 25.51 -16.87
N ALA A 80 0.94 24.79 -17.79
CA ALA A 80 1.28 23.41 -18.14
C ALA A 80 2.71 23.31 -18.71
N GLU A 81 3.06 24.21 -19.62
CA GLU A 81 4.41 24.33 -20.19
C GLU A 81 5.43 24.67 -19.10
N TRP A 82 5.16 25.65 -18.21
CA TRP A 82 6.09 26.02 -17.14
C TRP A 82 6.35 24.89 -16.14
N ASN A 83 5.32 24.10 -15.82
CA ASN A 83 5.41 23.01 -14.85
C ASN A 83 5.80 21.66 -15.48
N ASN A 84 5.99 21.59 -16.81
CA ASN A 84 6.19 20.33 -17.54
C ASN A 84 5.09 19.28 -17.26
N LEU A 85 3.84 19.73 -17.18
CA LEU A 85 2.68 18.87 -16.89
C LEU A 85 1.71 18.83 -18.06
N PRO A 86 0.96 17.74 -18.25
CA PRO A 86 -0.15 17.72 -19.20
C PRO A 86 -1.20 18.78 -18.86
N LEU A 87 -1.76 19.45 -19.88
CA LEU A 87 -2.83 20.43 -19.73
C LEU A 87 -4.04 19.88 -18.95
N THR A 88 -4.35 18.60 -19.17
CA THR A 88 -5.43 17.90 -18.46
C THR A 88 -5.20 17.84 -16.95
N THR A 89 -3.95 17.69 -16.50
CA THR A 89 -3.59 17.68 -15.08
C THR A 89 -3.82 19.04 -14.44
N VAL A 90 -3.37 20.12 -15.11
CA VAL A 90 -3.57 21.50 -14.67
C VAL A 90 -5.05 21.81 -14.54
N TYR A 91 -5.83 21.48 -15.59
CA TYR A 91 -7.27 21.71 -15.60
C TYR A 91 -7.99 20.90 -14.52
N ASN A 92 -7.70 19.59 -14.40
CA ASN A 92 -8.33 18.73 -13.39
C ASN A 92 -8.00 19.18 -11.97
N MET A 93 -6.76 19.62 -11.72
CA MET A 93 -6.37 20.17 -10.41
C MET A 93 -7.15 21.44 -10.10
N PHE A 94 -7.22 22.39 -11.04
CA PHE A 94 -7.95 23.64 -10.85
C PHE A 94 -9.46 23.42 -10.66
N GLN A 95 -10.07 22.52 -11.44
CA GLN A 95 -11.48 22.16 -11.28
C GLN A 95 -11.73 21.49 -9.92
N LYS A 96 -10.85 20.58 -9.51
CA LYS A 96 -10.92 19.94 -8.19
C LYS A 96 -10.83 20.97 -7.07
N TYR A 97 -9.94 21.96 -7.20
CA TYR A 97 -9.85 23.07 -6.26
C TYR A 97 -11.13 23.92 -6.27
N LYS A 98 -11.71 24.22 -7.43
CA LYS A 98 -12.98 24.96 -7.51
C LYS A 98 -14.15 24.22 -6.81
N GLN A 99 -14.16 22.89 -6.84
CA GLN A 99 -15.19 22.07 -6.22
C GLN A 99 -14.98 21.88 -4.71
N ILE A 100 -13.75 21.59 -4.29
CA ILE A 100 -13.42 21.17 -2.91
C ILE A 100 -12.85 22.32 -2.08
N GLY A 101 -12.25 23.31 -2.72
CA GLY A 101 -11.57 24.44 -2.08
C GLY A 101 -10.21 24.11 -1.48
N THR A 102 -9.70 22.89 -1.65
CA THR A 102 -8.46 22.44 -1.00
C THR A 102 -7.44 21.93 -2.00
N ILE A 103 -6.19 22.33 -1.79
CA ILE A 103 -5.03 21.93 -2.60
C ILE A 103 -4.44 20.61 -2.11
N THR A 104 -4.66 20.24 -0.85
CA THR A 104 -4.14 18.99 -0.25
C THR A 104 -4.87 17.75 -0.78
N THR A 105 -4.22 16.59 -0.70
CA THR A 105 -4.90 15.32 -1.00
C THR A 105 -5.81 14.95 0.15
N GLN A 106 -7.09 14.78 -0.16
CA GLN A 106 -8.05 14.23 0.79
C GLN A 106 -7.74 12.76 1.08
N GLN A 107 -7.92 12.40 2.36
CA GLN A 107 -7.94 11.01 2.79
C GLN A 107 -9.00 10.26 1.99
N LYS A 108 -8.64 9.09 1.44
CA LYS A 108 -9.60 8.22 0.77
C LYS A 108 -10.49 7.59 1.83
N SER A 109 -11.78 7.41 1.54
CA SER A 109 -12.77 6.79 2.44
C SER A 109 -12.42 5.35 2.85
N GLY A 110 -11.57 4.68 2.06
CA GLY A 110 -11.22 3.28 2.27
C GLY A 110 -12.39 2.32 2.00
N ARG A 111 -12.16 1.04 2.27
CA ARG A 111 -13.20 0.00 2.15
C ARG A 111 -14.18 0.11 3.32
N PRO A 112 -15.51 0.10 3.08
CA PRO A 112 -16.49 0.12 4.16
C PRO A 112 -16.30 -1.08 5.10
N THR A 113 -16.51 -0.85 6.39
CA THR A 113 -16.40 -1.90 7.42
C THR A 113 -17.59 -2.85 7.34
N LYS A 114 -17.36 -4.13 7.66
CA LYS A 114 -18.45 -5.13 7.73
C LYS A 114 -19.45 -4.86 8.86
N LEU A 115 -19.00 -4.23 9.94
CA LEU A 115 -19.84 -3.84 11.07
C LEU A 115 -20.58 -2.55 10.70
N THR A 116 -21.91 -2.55 10.72
CA THR A 116 -22.72 -1.33 10.58
C THR A 116 -22.75 -0.54 11.89
N GLU A 117 -23.26 0.68 11.86
CA GLU A 117 -23.46 1.49 13.07
C GLU A 117 -24.45 0.82 14.05
N HIS A 118 -25.47 0.16 13.53
CA HIS A 118 -26.42 -0.62 14.33
C HIS A 118 -25.72 -1.78 15.05
N ASP A 119 -24.93 -2.57 14.31
CA ASP A 119 -24.17 -3.68 14.88
C ASP A 119 -23.14 -3.19 15.90
N TRP A 120 -22.55 -2.02 15.66
CA TRP A 120 -21.64 -1.38 16.61
C TRP A 120 -22.33 -1.06 17.94
N ARG A 121 -23.52 -0.47 17.89
CA ARG A 121 -24.34 -0.17 19.07
C ARG A 121 -24.76 -1.44 19.79
N GLN A 122 -25.16 -2.48 19.05
CA GLN A 122 -25.49 -3.78 19.60
C GLN A 122 -24.29 -4.40 20.32
N LEU A 123 -23.11 -4.42 19.68
CA LEU A 123 -21.87 -4.94 20.25
C LEU A 123 -21.51 -4.21 21.55
N SER A 124 -21.58 -2.88 21.54
CA SER A 124 -21.30 -2.06 22.73
C SER A 124 -22.20 -2.41 23.91
N ARG A 125 -23.51 -2.61 23.67
CA ARG A 125 -24.47 -3.02 24.71
C ARG A 125 -24.15 -4.40 25.28
N ILE A 126 -23.88 -5.38 24.43
CA ILE A 126 -23.57 -6.75 24.88
C ILE A 126 -22.30 -6.78 25.74
N VAL A 127 -21.23 -6.14 25.26
CA VAL A 127 -19.94 -6.12 25.95
C VAL A 127 -20.02 -5.38 27.29
N THR A 128 -20.81 -4.31 27.35
CA THR A 128 -20.99 -3.52 28.58
C THR A 128 -21.82 -4.27 29.61
N ARG A 129 -22.92 -4.92 29.19
CA ARG A 129 -23.80 -5.67 30.09
C ARG A 129 -23.16 -6.97 30.59
N CYS A 130 -22.44 -7.67 29.71
CA CYS A 130 -21.97 -9.03 29.96
C CYS A 130 -20.44 -9.14 29.77
N ARG A 131 -19.66 -8.56 30.69
CA ARG A 131 -18.20 -8.49 30.62
C ARG A 131 -17.47 -9.85 30.54
N ARG A 132 -18.10 -10.92 31.04
CA ARG A 132 -17.48 -12.26 31.14
C ARG A 132 -17.67 -13.14 29.90
N LEU A 133 -18.42 -12.66 28.89
CA LEU A 133 -18.63 -13.44 27.67
C LEU A 133 -17.36 -13.58 26.85
N THR A 134 -17.18 -14.74 26.23
CA THR A 134 -16.10 -14.94 25.27
C THR A 134 -16.44 -14.29 23.93
N VAL A 135 -15.43 -14.04 23.10
CA VAL A 135 -15.64 -13.45 21.77
C VAL A 135 -16.59 -14.31 20.92
N ALA A 136 -16.48 -15.63 20.98
CA ALA A 136 -17.35 -16.54 20.24
C ALA A 136 -18.82 -16.42 20.67
N GLN A 137 -19.08 -16.30 21.97
CA GLN A 137 -20.43 -16.08 22.51
C GLN A 137 -20.98 -14.71 22.12
N VAL A 138 -20.15 -13.67 22.13
CA VAL A 138 -20.56 -12.34 21.65
C VAL A 138 -20.92 -12.40 20.17
N THR A 139 -20.13 -13.09 19.36
CA THR A 139 -20.42 -13.28 17.93
C THR A 139 -21.74 -14.03 17.70
N SER A 140 -22.03 -15.07 18.47
CA SER A 140 -23.31 -15.81 18.33
C SER A 140 -24.53 -14.99 18.75
N LEU A 141 -24.35 -13.98 19.61
CA LEU A 141 -25.42 -13.06 20.01
C LEU A 141 -25.61 -11.90 19.03
N MET A 142 -24.69 -11.72 18.08
CA MET A 142 -24.86 -10.72 17.02
C MET A 142 -25.86 -11.22 15.98
N THR A 143 -26.72 -10.32 15.54
CA THR A 143 -27.61 -10.50 14.38
C THR A 143 -26.84 -10.68 13.07
N SER A 144 -25.70 -10.00 12.93
CA SER A 144 -24.86 -10.00 11.74
C SER A 144 -23.84 -11.16 11.73
N HIS A 145 -23.70 -11.87 10.60
CA HIS A 145 -22.67 -12.90 10.42
C HIS A 145 -21.26 -12.31 10.28
N ILE A 146 -20.56 -12.15 11.39
CA ILE A 146 -19.24 -11.52 11.46
C ILE A 146 -18.23 -12.48 12.07
N SER A 147 -16.98 -12.42 11.61
CA SER A 147 -15.93 -13.28 12.16
C SER A 147 -15.53 -12.84 13.57
N ASN A 148 -15.15 -13.81 14.41
CA ASN A 148 -14.65 -13.57 15.77
C ASN A 148 -13.53 -12.51 15.80
N ARG A 149 -12.61 -12.55 14.84
CA ARG A 149 -11.50 -11.59 14.76
C ARG A 149 -11.98 -10.15 14.52
N THR A 150 -13.02 -9.97 13.72
CA THR A 150 -13.60 -8.65 13.45
C THR A 150 -14.29 -8.11 14.70
N ILE A 151 -15.07 -8.94 15.39
CA ILE A 151 -15.68 -8.59 16.68
C ILE A 151 -14.59 -8.19 17.69
N GLN A 152 -13.54 -9.01 17.87
CA GLN A 152 -12.45 -8.70 18.80
C GLN A 152 -11.77 -7.36 18.51
N ARG A 153 -11.45 -7.06 17.24
CA ARG A 153 -10.86 -5.76 16.85
C ARG A 153 -11.78 -4.59 17.22
N ASN A 154 -13.08 -4.75 17.05
CA ASN A 154 -14.06 -3.71 17.39
C ASN A 154 -14.27 -3.58 18.91
N ILE A 155 -14.17 -4.67 19.67
CA ILE A 155 -14.15 -4.63 21.14
C ILE A 155 -12.92 -3.83 21.65
N HIS A 156 -11.75 -4.02 21.04
CA HIS A 156 -10.55 -3.25 21.40
C HIS A 156 -10.71 -1.75 21.09
N LYS A 157 -11.35 -1.41 19.98
CA LYS A 157 -11.70 -0.01 19.65
C LYS A 157 -12.68 0.61 20.67
N LEU A 158 -13.49 -0.19 21.36
CA LEU A 158 -14.31 0.25 22.51
C LEU A 158 -13.48 0.41 23.81
N GLY A 159 -12.17 0.19 23.78
CA GLY A 159 -11.29 0.25 24.95
C GLY A 159 -11.48 -0.91 25.92
N LYS A 160 -12.09 -2.03 25.49
CA LYS A 160 -12.29 -3.22 26.32
C LYS A 160 -11.29 -4.29 25.91
N TYR A 161 -10.64 -4.87 26.91
CA TYR A 161 -9.62 -5.90 26.74
C TYR A 161 -9.91 -7.09 27.66
N SER A 162 -9.42 -8.27 27.28
CA SER A 162 -9.42 -9.43 28.17
C SER A 162 -8.55 -9.13 29.38
N GLN A 163 -9.12 -9.28 30.58
CA GLN A 163 -8.40 -9.16 31.84
C GLN A 163 -8.59 -10.44 32.65
N ILE A 164 -7.54 -10.85 33.35
CA ILE A 164 -7.59 -11.97 34.28
C ILE A 164 -8.15 -11.44 35.60
N ALA A 165 -9.28 -12.00 36.05
CA ALA A 165 -9.82 -11.67 37.37
C ALA A 165 -8.90 -12.28 38.46
N PRO A 166 -8.55 -11.54 39.51
CA PRO A 166 -7.73 -12.08 40.59
C PRO A 166 -8.48 -13.20 41.32
N LYS A 167 -7.81 -14.32 41.63
CA LYS A 167 -8.40 -15.49 42.31
C LYS A 167 -8.96 -15.14 43.69
N LYS A 168 -8.35 -14.17 44.38
CA LYS A 168 -8.79 -13.65 45.67
C LYS A 168 -8.95 -12.13 45.56
N PRO A 169 -9.95 -11.52 46.21
CA PRO A 169 -10.04 -10.07 46.26
C PRO A 169 -8.79 -9.49 46.92
N TYR A 170 -8.37 -8.31 46.46
CA TYR A 170 -7.31 -7.57 47.12
C TYR A 170 -7.78 -7.19 48.53
N LEU A 171 -6.99 -7.54 49.53
CA LEU A 171 -7.31 -7.23 50.92
C LEU A 171 -7.04 -5.76 51.19
N ARG A 172 -7.94 -5.13 51.95
CA ARG A 172 -7.62 -3.84 52.58
C ARG A 172 -6.58 -4.06 53.68
N PRO A 173 -5.74 -3.05 54.00
CA PRO A 173 -4.71 -3.19 55.04
C PRO A 173 -5.27 -3.69 56.37
N GLN A 174 -6.46 -3.23 56.78
CA GLN A 174 -7.13 -3.65 58.01
C GLN A 174 -7.51 -5.15 57.98
N ASP A 175 -8.01 -5.64 56.85
CA ASP A 175 -8.42 -7.05 56.70
C ASP A 175 -7.21 -7.97 56.59
N PHE A 176 -6.10 -7.46 56.03
CA PHE A 176 -4.80 -8.14 56.06
C PHE A 176 -4.29 -8.30 57.50
N GLN A 177 -4.32 -7.24 58.30
CA GLN A 177 -3.90 -7.27 59.70
C GLN A 177 -4.76 -8.23 60.54
N ARG A 178 -6.10 -8.19 60.39
CA ARG A 178 -7.00 -9.15 61.06
C ARG A 178 -6.67 -10.60 60.73
N ARG A 179 -6.37 -10.89 59.47
CA ARG A 179 -5.96 -12.24 59.05
C ARG A 179 -4.60 -12.63 59.63
N LEU A 180 -3.67 -11.69 59.74
CA LEU A 180 -2.33 -11.95 60.28
C LEU A 180 -2.37 -12.22 61.80
N ILE A 181 -3.22 -11.49 62.54
CA ILE A 181 -3.48 -11.74 63.97
C ILE A 181 -4.17 -13.10 64.14
N GLY A 182 -5.21 -13.38 63.37
CA GLY A 182 -5.98 -14.63 63.46
C GLY A 182 -5.19 -15.89 63.10
N THR A 183 -4.10 -15.79 62.33
CA THR A 183 -3.21 -16.93 62.03
C THR A 183 -2.14 -17.17 63.11
N GLY A 184 -2.12 -16.38 64.19
CA GLY A 184 -1.14 -16.53 65.29
C GLY A 184 0.29 -16.14 64.91
N ARG A 185 0.52 -15.59 63.71
CA ARG A 185 1.85 -15.26 63.19
C ARG A 185 2.51 -14.05 63.86
N LEU A 186 1.71 -13.20 64.52
CA LEU A 186 2.20 -12.04 65.29
C LEU A 186 2.43 -12.32 66.78
N MET A 187 1.89 -13.42 67.31
CA MET A 187 2.09 -13.79 68.73
C MET A 187 3.43 -14.51 68.96
N ASN A 188 4.13 -14.86 67.89
CA ASN A 188 5.43 -15.54 67.91
C ASN A 188 6.45 -14.71 67.12
N GLY A 189 6.80 -13.52 67.63
CA GLY A 189 8.04 -12.84 67.25
C GLY A 189 9.20 -13.36 68.13
N PRO A 190 10.46 -13.25 67.69
CA PRO A 190 11.62 -13.73 68.45
C PRO A 190 11.74 -13.11 69.84
#